data_AF-A0A1G3HZB0-F1
#
_entry.id   AF-A0A1G3HZB0-F1
#
_cell.length_a   1.000
_cell.length_b   1.000
_cell.length_c   1.000
_cell.angle_alpha   90.00
_cell.angle_beta   90.00
_cell.angle_gamma   90.00
#
_symmetry.space_group_name_H-M   'P 1'
#
loop_
_entity.id
_entity.type
_entity.pdbx_description
1 polymer ?
#
loop_
_entity_poly.entity_id
_entity_poly.type
_entity_poly.pdbx_seq_one_letter_code
_entity_poly.pdbx_strand_id
1 'polypeptide(L)'
;MAAEGDRAGGGGARAICALDDIPDGGSNGFFDETPDGRLLYLAVRRGVQVFVYVNACPHTGMPLDFKPGQFLNADRTLIQCSTHGAEFRIEDGFCVSGPC
;
A
#
# COMPACT_ATOMS: atom_id res chain seq x y z
N MET A 1 -30.35 17.29 -11.52
CA MET A 1 -29.80 17.19 -12.89
C MET A 1 -28.35 17.63 -12.83
N ALA A 2 -27.48 16.86 -13.49
CA ALA A 2 -26.00 16.90 -13.50
C ALA A 2 -25.32 16.33 -12.23
N ALA A 3 -24.43 15.35 -12.29
CA ALA A 3 -23.96 14.53 -13.41
C ALA A 3 -23.47 13.18 -12.85
N GLU A 4 -23.98 12.08 -13.42
CA GLU A 4 -23.38 10.75 -13.28
C GLU A 4 -22.06 10.76 -14.07
N GLY A 5 -20.95 10.62 -13.35
CA GLY A 5 -19.60 10.62 -13.89
C GLY A 5 -19.05 9.21 -14.03
N ASP A 6 -19.24 8.66 -15.22
CA ASP A 6 -18.39 7.71 -15.96
C ASP A 6 -17.84 6.47 -15.23
N ARG A 7 -18.50 5.33 -15.46
CA ARG A 7 -17.96 4.00 -15.24
C ARG A 7 -16.89 3.70 -16.30
N ALA A 8 -15.64 4.03 -16.02
CA ALA A 8 -14.51 3.53 -16.81
C ALA A 8 -14.01 2.20 -16.24
N GLY A 9 -14.70 1.11 -16.60
CA GLY A 9 -14.06 -0.20 -16.67
C GLY A 9 -13.17 -0.23 -17.92
N GLY A 10 -11.86 -0.14 -17.74
CA GLY A 10 -10.88 -0.15 -18.82
C GLY A 10 -9.49 -0.51 -18.31
N GLY A 11 -8.96 -1.63 -18.77
CA GLY A 11 -7.62 -2.12 -18.45
C GLY A 11 -6.52 -1.25 -19.07
N GLY A 12 -6.30 -0.07 -18.50
CA GLY A 12 -5.21 0.84 -18.82
C GLY A 12 -4.49 1.28 -17.55
N ALA A 13 -3.20 1.60 -17.67
CA ALA A 13 -2.43 2.14 -16.55
C ALA A 13 -3.00 3.51 -16.13
N ARG A 14 -3.43 3.60 -14.87
CA ARG A 14 -3.89 4.85 -14.23
C ARG A 14 -2.74 5.45 -13.42
N ALA A 15 -2.51 6.74 -13.56
CA ALA A 15 -1.61 7.46 -12.66
C ALA A 15 -2.26 7.61 -11.28
N ILE A 16 -1.56 7.21 -10.23
CA ILE A 16 -2.06 7.25 -8.84
C ILE A 16 -1.60 8.51 -8.11
N CYS A 17 -0.30 8.84 -8.20
CA CYS A 17 0.31 10.05 -7.64
C CYS A 17 1.63 10.38 -8.38
N ALA A 18 2.22 11.54 -8.09
CA ALA A 18 3.59 11.83 -8.48
C ALA A 18 4.57 11.05 -7.59
N LEU A 19 5.78 10.75 -8.10
CA LEU A 19 6.80 10.04 -7.32
C LEU A 19 7.16 10.79 -6.02
N ASP A 20 7.22 12.13 -6.08
CA ASP A 20 7.59 12.97 -4.94
C ASP A 20 6.45 13.18 -3.93
N ASP A 21 5.24 12.71 -4.22
CA ASP A 21 4.17 12.59 -3.22
C ASP A 21 4.49 11.49 -2.19
N ILE A 22 5.42 10.59 -2.52
CA ILE A 22 6.04 9.66 -1.57
C ILE A 22 7.48 10.14 -1.34
N PRO A 23 7.80 10.73 -0.16
CA PRO A 23 9.16 11.12 0.16
C PRO A 23 10.12 9.93 0.05
N ASP A 24 11.38 10.18 -0.33
CA ASP A 24 12.38 9.12 -0.34
C ASP A 24 12.52 8.51 1.06
N GLY A 25 12.60 7.18 1.12
CA GLY A 25 12.56 6.42 2.36
C GLY A 25 11.15 6.26 2.96
N GLY A 26 10.11 6.85 2.35
CA GLY A 26 8.74 6.90 2.87
C GLY A 26 7.79 5.87 2.27
N SER A 27 6.53 5.92 2.74
CA SER A 27 5.43 5.07 2.29
C SER A 27 4.14 5.86 2.16
N ASN A 28 3.19 5.36 1.35
CA ASN A 28 1.84 5.90 1.25
C ASN A 28 0.82 4.78 0.94
N GLY A 29 -0.46 5.02 1.21
CA GLY A 29 -1.56 4.10 0.97
C GLY A 29 -2.49 4.63 -0.13
N PHE A 30 -2.99 3.72 -0.97
CA PHE A 30 -3.88 4.02 -2.08
C PHE A 30 -5.01 3.01 -2.14
N PHE A 31 -6.05 3.33 -2.90
CA PHE A 31 -7.12 2.41 -3.18
C PHE A 31 -7.71 2.65 -4.56
N ASP A 32 -8.25 1.59 -5.15
CA ASP A 32 -9.17 1.67 -6.27
C ASP A 32 -10.54 1.10 -5.87
N GLU A 33 -11.59 1.67 -6.46
CA GLU A 33 -12.93 1.08 -6.37
C GLU A 33 -13.07 0.03 -7.47
N THR A 34 -13.39 -1.20 -7.06
CA THR A 34 -13.59 -2.36 -7.93
C THR A 34 -15.04 -2.85 -7.82
N PRO A 35 -15.54 -3.67 -8.75
CA PRO A 35 -16.85 -4.29 -8.61
C PRO A 35 -17.03 -5.09 -7.31
N ASP A 36 -15.94 -5.61 -6.74
CA ASP A 36 -15.91 -6.45 -5.54
C ASP A 36 -15.63 -5.66 -4.24
N GLY A 37 -15.51 -4.33 -4.32
CA GLY A 37 -15.26 -3.45 -3.17
C GLY A 37 -14.07 -2.52 -3.37
N ARG A 38 -13.27 -2.31 -2.33
CA ARG A 38 -12.04 -1.51 -2.43
C ARG A 38 -10.83 -2.43 -2.44
N LEU A 39 -9.98 -2.26 -3.44
CA LEU A 39 -8.66 -2.87 -3.43
C LEU A 39 -7.67 -1.85 -2.87
N LEU A 40 -7.10 -2.19 -1.72
CA LEU A 40 -6.16 -1.33 -1.02
C LEU A 40 -4.73 -1.70 -1.40
N TYR A 41 -3.88 -0.70 -1.57
CA TYR A 41 -2.48 -0.87 -1.88
C TYR A 41 -1.63 -0.01 -0.97
N LEU A 42 -0.42 -0.48 -0.69
CA LEU A 42 0.61 0.33 -0.06
C LEU A 42 1.79 0.44 -1.02
N ALA A 43 2.44 1.60 -1.02
CA ALA A 43 3.64 1.86 -1.79
C ALA A 43 4.76 2.32 -0.87
N VAL A 44 5.99 1.84 -1.12
CA VAL A 44 7.21 2.25 -0.42
C VAL A 44 8.23 2.73 -1.44
N ARG A 45 8.81 3.90 -1.21
CA ARG A 45 9.85 4.47 -2.08
C ARG A 45 11.25 4.19 -1.55
N ARG A 46 12.15 3.84 -2.46
CA ARG A 46 13.61 3.72 -2.27
C ARG A 46 14.34 4.37 -3.45
N GLY A 47 14.81 5.59 -3.27
CA GLY A 47 15.42 6.38 -4.33
C GLY A 47 14.46 6.58 -5.51
N VAL A 48 14.74 5.93 -6.63
CA VAL A 48 13.92 5.96 -7.86
C VAL A 48 12.98 4.77 -8.00
N GLN A 49 13.06 3.80 -7.09
CA GLN A 49 12.24 2.59 -7.11
C GLN A 49 11.03 2.76 -6.19
N VAL A 50 9.91 2.17 -6.60
CA VAL A 50 8.68 2.09 -5.81
C VAL A 50 8.25 0.63 -5.75
N PHE A 51 8.05 0.13 -4.53
CA PHE A 51 7.56 -1.22 -4.26
C PHE A 51 6.10 -1.11 -3.86
N VAL A 52 5.22 -1.85 -4.54
CA VAL A 52 3.77 -1.77 -4.33
C VAL A 52 3.24 -3.15 -3.96
N TYR A 53 2.45 -3.19 -2.89
CA TYR A 53 1.84 -4.42 -2.38
C TYR A 53 0.34 -4.22 -2.16
N VAL A 54 -0.41 -5.31 -2.21
CA VAL A 54 -1.79 -5.32 -1.70
C VAL A 54 -1.73 -5.07 -0.20
N ASN A 55 -2.48 -4.09 0.28
CA ASN A 55 -2.56 -3.75 1.71
C ASN A 55 -3.55 -4.68 2.43
N ALA A 56 -3.16 -5.94 2.55
CA ALA A 56 -3.88 -6.98 3.29
C ALA A 56 -2.88 -7.86 4.03
N CYS A 57 -2.95 -7.87 5.35
CA CYS A 57 -2.07 -8.64 6.21
C CYS A 57 -2.29 -10.13 5.95
N PRO A 58 -1.27 -10.93 5.64
CA PRO A 58 -1.45 -12.36 5.33
C PRO A 58 -2.04 -13.15 6.52
N HIS A 59 -1.84 -12.66 7.74
CA HIS A 59 -2.36 -13.30 8.95
C HIS A 59 -3.88 -13.15 9.12
N THR A 60 -4.45 -11.96 8.92
CA THR A 60 -5.89 -11.70 9.22
C THR A 60 -6.68 -11.11 8.07
N GLY A 61 -6.03 -10.73 6.97
CA GLY A 61 -6.61 -10.00 5.84
C GLY A 61 -6.84 -8.51 6.10
N MET A 62 -6.65 -8.00 7.32
CA MET A 62 -6.83 -6.58 7.62
C MET A 62 -5.73 -5.71 7.01
N PRO A 63 -5.99 -4.42 6.73
CA PRO A 63 -4.94 -3.48 6.32
C PRO A 63 -3.78 -3.45 7.31
N LEU A 64 -2.56 -3.26 6.81
CA LEU A 64 -1.34 -3.21 7.61
C LEU A 64 -1.23 -1.92 8.42
N ASP A 65 -1.85 -0.83 7.98
CA ASP A 65 -1.77 0.47 8.63
C ASP A 65 -3.00 0.79 9.50
N PHE A 66 -2.76 1.35 10.68
CA PHE A 66 -3.82 2.03 11.46
C PHE A 66 -3.94 3.52 11.11
N LYS A 67 -2.86 4.13 10.63
CA LYS A 67 -2.82 5.50 10.16
C LYS A 67 -2.43 5.50 8.68
N PRO A 68 -3.24 6.13 7.80
CA PRO A 68 -2.99 6.15 6.37
C PRO A 68 -1.54 6.45 6.01
N GLY A 69 -0.94 5.55 5.23
CA GLY A 69 0.42 5.73 4.70
C GLY A 69 1.55 5.38 5.67
N GLN A 70 1.27 5.00 6.92
CA GLN A 70 2.29 4.59 7.89
C GLN A 70 2.47 3.08 7.88
N PHE A 71 3.35 2.61 6.98
CA PHE A 71 3.61 1.18 6.77
C PHE A 71 5.00 0.75 7.21
N LEU A 72 5.90 1.68 7.56
CA LEU A 72 7.28 1.35 7.86
C LEU A 72 7.51 1.25 9.36
N ASN A 73 8.38 0.33 9.78
CA ASN A 73 8.87 0.28 11.15
C ASN A 73 9.67 1.56 11.52
N ALA A 74 10.07 1.67 12.78
CA ALA A 74 10.63 2.91 13.34
C ALA A 74 11.92 3.39 12.63
N ASP A 75 12.80 2.48 12.23
CA ASP A 75 14.03 2.78 11.49
C ASP A 75 13.82 2.82 9.97
N ARG A 76 12.58 2.55 9.52
CA ARG A 76 12.16 2.52 8.14
C ARG A 76 12.95 1.54 7.30
N THR A 77 13.30 0.37 7.81
CA THR A 77 13.99 -0.69 7.03
C THR A 77 13.04 -1.79 6.55
N LEU A 78 11.88 -1.96 7.19
CA LEU A 78 10.89 -3.00 6.89
C LEU A 78 9.48 -2.40 6.78
N ILE A 79 8.60 -3.08 6.05
CA ILE A 79 7.16 -2.87 6.16
C ILE A 79 6.70 -3.55 7.46
N GLN A 80 5.89 -2.88 8.26
CA GLN A 80 5.36 -3.38 9.52
C GLN A 80 3.84 -3.32 9.55
N CYS A 81 3.22 -4.44 9.90
CA CYS A 81 1.81 -4.49 10.26
C CYS A 81 1.61 -3.84 11.62
N SER A 82 0.84 -2.75 11.66
CA SER A 82 0.55 -1.96 12.86
C SER A 82 -0.26 -2.73 13.90
N THR A 83 -0.96 -3.80 13.52
CA THR A 83 -1.84 -4.57 14.41
C THR A 83 -1.06 -5.51 15.35
N HIS A 84 -0.22 -6.38 14.79
CA HIS A 84 0.48 -7.43 15.55
C HIS A 84 2.00 -7.42 15.36
N GLY A 85 2.55 -6.41 14.66
CA GLY A 85 3.99 -6.19 14.54
C GLY A 85 4.71 -7.14 13.58
N ALA A 86 3.99 -7.81 12.66
CA ALA A 86 4.64 -8.59 11.61
C ALA A 86 5.46 -7.67 10.70
N GLU A 87 6.66 -8.11 10.33
CA GLU A 87 7.60 -7.32 9.53
C GLU A 87 7.98 -8.03 8.23
N PHE A 88 8.05 -7.27 7.15
CA PHE A 88 8.28 -7.75 5.80
C PHE A 88 9.41 -6.97 5.12
N ARG A 89 10.24 -7.67 4.37
CA ARG A 89 11.23 -7.02 3.49
C ARG A 89 10.53 -6.20 2.41
N ILE A 90 11.07 -5.04 2.10
CA ILE A 90 10.46 -4.10 1.17
C ILE A 90 10.62 -4.58 -0.28
N GLU A 91 11.70 -5.29 -0.56
CA GLU A 91 12.09 -5.67 -1.92
C GLU A 91 11.25 -6.82 -2.47
N ASP A 92 10.79 -7.72 -1.61
CA ASP A 92 10.08 -8.93 -2.01
C ASP A 92 8.88 -9.32 -1.14
N GLY A 93 8.56 -8.54 -0.10
CA GLY A 93 7.42 -8.80 0.78
C GLY A 93 7.59 -10.04 1.69
N PHE A 94 8.79 -10.64 1.75
CA PHE A 94 9.03 -11.80 2.60
C PHE A 94 8.91 -11.44 4.07
N CYS A 95 8.08 -12.18 4.80
CA CYS A 95 7.89 -12.03 6.24
C CYS A 95 9.14 -12.50 7.00
N VAL A 96 9.75 -11.60 7.77
CA VAL A 96 10.97 -11.87 8.55
C VAL A 96 10.72 -11.97 10.05
N SER A 97 9.56 -11.49 10.52
CA SER A 97 9.19 -11.48 11.94
C SER A 97 7.68 -11.41 12.12
N GLY A 98 7.19 -11.91 13.26
CA GLY A 98 5.78 -11.86 13.66
C GLY A 98 4.87 -12.82 12.89
N PRO A 99 3.55 -12.74 13.13
CA PRO A 99 2.59 -13.63 12.51
C PRO A 99 2.25 -13.19 11.07
N CYS A 100 2.54 -14.09 10.15
CA CYS A 100 2.20 -14.09 8.74
C CYS A 100 1.70 -15.51 8.42
#